data_AF-A0A511D8S7-F1
#
_entry.id   AF-A0A511D8S7-F1
#
_cell.length_a   1.000
_cell.length_b   1.000
_cell.length_c   1.000
_cell.angle_alpha   90.00
_cell.angle_beta   90.00
_cell.angle_gamma   90.00
#
_symmetry.space_group_name_H-M   'P 1'
#
loop_
_entity.id
_entity.type
_entity.pdbx_description
1 polymer ?
#
loop_
_entity_poly.entity_id
_entity_poly.type
_entity_poly.pdbx_seq_one_letter_code
_entity_poly.pdbx_strand_id
1 'polypeptide(L)'
;MPDAGTHSPAVTVARSRWRAAEDHLYPTLLNDPSSYQRVIATIQAVVAELRRRCGTADELIALEAAPGELLAAACPAGTVIPSDLLLGAACSMADREIAAERERHRRVEIVEAARAAGQVWVVLSGPEKPEAVTEGRRIALHLPSGTLLEATADPWSGGDPYRIDVAISAADGRPTVVSRAFGDRTDWLAALRRYRADIEAAPTPDAVLEIP
;
A
#
# COMPACT_ATOMS: atom_id res chain seq x y z
N MET A 1 -12.31 -18.38 5.91
CA MET A 1 -12.66 -17.04 6.42
C MET A 1 -11.33 -16.33 6.65
N PRO A 2 -10.93 -15.34 5.83
CA PRO A 2 -9.66 -14.68 6.06
C PRO A 2 -9.81 -13.78 7.29
N ASP A 3 -8.84 -13.85 8.18
CA ASP A 3 -8.74 -13.09 9.42
C ASP A 3 -8.85 -11.60 9.08
N ALA A 4 -9.98 -10.99 9.42
CA ALA A 4 -10.13 -9.56 9.39
C ALA A 4 -9.18 -9.04 10.47
N GLY A 5 -7.96 -8.69 10.07
CA GLY A 5 -6.85 -8.30 10.93
C GLY A 5 -7.35 -7.44 12.08
N THR A 6 -7.52 -8.08 13.23
CA THR A 6 -7.98 -7.41 14.44
C THR A 6 -6.78 -6.65 14.94
N HIS A 7 -6.62 -5.43 14.42
CA HIS A 7 -5.59 -4.52 14.90
C HIS A 7 -5.83 -4.35 16.40
N SER A 8 -4.83 -4.72 17.19
CA SER A 8 -4.87 -4.53 18.64
C SER A 8 -5.35 -3.11 18.95
N PRO A 9 -6.29 -2.90 19.89
CA PRO A 9 -6.78 -1.56 20.22
C PRO A 9 -5.64 -0.61 20.57
N ALA A 10 -4.53 -1.13 21.12
CA ALA A 10 -3.31 -0.36 21.37
C ALA A 10 -2.66 0.20 20.08
N VAL A 11 -2.61 -0.58 19.01
CA VAL A 11 -2.08 -0.16 17.70
C VAL A 11 -2.94 0.91 17.07
N THR A 12 -4.27 0.78 17.15
CA THR A 12 -5.20 1.79 16.64
C THR A 12 -5.05 3.12 17.37
N VAL A 13 -4.95 3.09 18.71
CA VAL A 13 -4.69 4.28 19.51
C VAL A 13 -3.34 4.90 19.17
N ALA A 14 -2.28 4.11 19.08
CA ALA A 14 -0.94 4.60 18.76
C ALA A 14 -0.89 5.27 17.38
N ARG A 15 -1.44 4.64 16.34
CA ARG A 15 -1.54 5.23 14.99
C ARG A 15 -2.29 6.55 14.98
N SER A 16 -3.34 6.68 15.79
CA SER A 16 -4.10 7.94 15.91
C SER A 16 -3.24 9.05 16.51
N ARG A 17 -2.43 8.74 17.53
CA ARG A 17 -1.46 9.69 18.11
C ARG A 17 -0.36 10.07 17.12
N TRP A 18 0.21 9.09 16.42
CA TRP A 18 1.27 9.32 15.44
C TRP A 18 0.78 10.22 14.29
N ARG A 19 -0.44 9.98 13.80
CA ARG A 19 -1.07 10.86 12.81
C ARG A 19 -1.30 12.27 13.37
N ALA A 20 -1.79 12.39 14.61
CA ALA A 20 -1.94 13.70 15.24
C ALA A 20 -0.60 14.44 15.34
N ALA A 21 0.49 13.76 15.68
CA ALA A 21 1.82 14.37 15.71
C ALA A 21 2.25 14.90 14.33
N GLU A 22 2.02 14.14 13.25
CA GLU A 22 2.26 14.59 11.87
C GLU A 22 1.42 15.83 11.53
N ASP A 23 0.13 15.81 11.84
CA ASP A 23 -0.82 16.90 11.56
C ASP A 23 -0.44 18.20 12.29
N HIS A 24 0.18 18.11 13.47
CA HIS A 24 0.70 19.27 14.19
C HIS A 24 2.08 19.70 13.66
N LEU A 25 2.93 18.76 13.29
CA LEU A 25 4.31 19.04 12.90
C LEU A 25 4.38 19.68 11.50
N TYR A 26 3.78 19.08 10.48
CA TYR A 26 3.99 19.50 9.09
C TYR A 26 3.57 20.94 8.77
N PRO A 27 2.44 21.48 9.27
CA PRO A 27 2.08 22.87 9.03
C PRO A 27 3.11 23.87 9.56
N THR A 28 3.80 23.54 10.66
CA THR A 28 4.83 24.43 11.23
C THR A 28 6.06 24.54 10.33
N LEU A 29 6.36 23.50 9.54
CA LEU A 29 7.53 23.44 8.67
C LEU A 29 7.34 24.18 7.34
N LEU A 30 6.10 24.39 6.90
CA LEU A 30 5.79 25.05 5.62
C LEU A 30 6.18 26.54 5.60
N ASN A 31 6.33 27.16 6.77
CA ASN A 31 6.63 28.58 6.90
C ASN A 31 8.14 28.91 6.92
N ASP A 32 9.01 27.90 6.99
CA ASP A 32 10.48 28.07 6.98
C ASP A 32 11.16 26.90 6.25
N PRO A 33 11.53 27.07 4.96
CA PRO A 33 12.17 26.03 4.16
C PRO A 33 13.51 25.52 4.71
N SER A 34 14.29 26.38 5.40
CA SER A 34 15.58 25.99 5.96
C SER A 34 15.42 25.16 7.23
N SER A 35 14.38 25.42 8.01
CA SER A 35 14.00 24.56 9.14
C SER A 35 13.34 23.27 8.67
N TYR A 36 12.57 23.29 7.58
CA TYR A 36 11.98 22.09 6.98
C TYR A 36 13.03 20.99 6.70
N GLN A 37 14.09 21.32 5.96
CA GLN A 37 15.11 20.32 5.58
C GLN A 37 15.80 19.70 6.81
N ARG A 38 16.14 20.51 7.81
CA ARG A 38 16.77 20.02 9.05
C ARG A 38 15.83 19.10 9.81
N VAL A 39 14.56 19.49 9.93
CA VAL A 39 13.54 18.68 10.60
C VAL A 39 13.34 17.34 9.89
N ILE A 40 13.22 17.33 8.56
CA ILE A 40 13.09 16.09 7.79
C ILE A 40 14.32 15.19 7.98
N ALA A 41 15.54 15.75 7.97
CA ALA A 41 16.75 14.97 8.22
C ALA A 41 16.75 14.36 9.64
N THR A 42 16.29 15.10 10.64
CA THR A 42 16.12 14.59 12.01
C THR A 42 15.10 13.45 12.08
N ILE A 43 13.93 13.61 11.47
CA ILE A 43 12.91 12.54 11.41
C ILE A 43 13.50 11.30 10.73
N GLN A 44 14.20 11.46 9.60
CA GLN A 44 14.83 10.35 8.88
C GLN A 44 15.88 9.63 9.72
N ALA A 45 16.65 10.35 10.55
CA ALA A 45 17.60 9.73 11.48
C ALA A 45 16.89 8.87 12.53
N VAL A 46 15.79 9.37 13.12
CA VAL A 46 14.97 8.58 14.06
C VAL A 46 14.36 7.37 13.36
N VAL A 47 13.81 7.53 12.15
CA VAL A 47 13.27 6.41 11.35
C VAL A 47 14.36 5.37 11.06
N ALA A 48 15.58 5.79 10.73
CA ALA A 48 16.69 4.87 10.51
C ALA A 48 17.02 4.07 11.79
N GLU A 49 17.00 4.70 12.96
CA GLU A 49 17.14 3.98 14.24
C GLU A 49 15.99 3.01 14.50
N LEU A 50 14.74 3.43 14.26
CA LEU A 50 13.57 2.57 14.41
C LEU A 50 13.70 1.33 13.52
N ARG A 51 14.01 1.48 12.23
CA ARG A 51 14.22 0.36 11.29
C ARG A 51 15.25 -0.66 11.79
N ARG A 52 16.28 -0.22 12.52
CA ARG A 52 17.30 -1.12 13.07
C ARG A 52 16.82 -1.90 14.29
N ARG A 53 15.81 -1.39 15.00
CA ARG A 53 15.38 -1.88 16.33
C ARG A 53 14.00 -2.53 16.34
N CYS A 54 13.16 -2.31 15.33
CA CYS A 54 11.80 -2.85 15.28
C CYS A 54 11.42 -3.39 13.90
N GLY A 55 10.61 -4.45 13.88
CA GLY A 55 9.93 -5.00 12.71
C GLY A 55 8.40 -5.09 12.87
N THR A 56 7.86 -4.58 13.98
CA THR A 56 6.44 -4.65 14.30
C THR A 56 5.88 -3.35 14.90
N ALA A 57 4.56 -3.16 14.78
CA ALA A 57 3.86 -2.00 15.36
C ALA A 57 3.90 -2.03 16.90
N ASP A 58 3.86 -3.21 17.53
CA ASP A 58 3.93 -3.33 18.99
C ASP A 58 5.33 -2.96 19.51
N GLU A 59 6.40 -3.30 18.79
CA GLU A 59 7.77 -2.87 19.12
C GLU A 59 7.93 -1.35 18.94
N LEU A 60 7.29 -0.75 17.93
CA LEU A 60 7.25 0.71 17.79
C LEU A 60 6.60 1.38 19.00
N ILE A 61 5.48 0.83 19.51
CA ILE A 61 4.81 1.34 20.72
C ILE A 61 5.72 1.20 21.95
N ALA A 62 6.42 0.08 22.08
CA ALA A 62 7.35 -0.12 23.19
C ALA A 62 8.53 0.87 23.15
N LEU A 63 9.10 1.14 21.97
CA LEU A 63 10.15 2.13 21.78
C LEU A 63 9.65 3.56 21.98
N GLU A 64 8.40 3.86 21.57
CA GLU A 64 7.77 5.16 21.79
C GLU A 64 7.64 5.45 23.29
N ALA A 65 7.30 4.45 24.11
CA ALA A 65 7.12 4.60 25.55
C ALA A 65 8.44 4.84 26.31
N ALA A 66 9.59 4.47 25.74
CA ALA A 66 10.91 4.63 26.35
C ALA A 66 11.96 5.12 25.32
N PRO A 67 11.85 6.36 24.80
CA PRO A 67 12.59 6.79 23.62
C PRO A 67 14.01 7.28 23.91
N GLY A 68 14.45 7.29 25.17
CA GLY A 68 15.71 7.93 25.58
C GLY A 68 16.93 7.48 24.78
N GLU A 69 17.16 6.16 24.70
CA GLU A 69 18.30 5.61 23.94
C GLU A 69 18.11 5.72 22.41
N LEU A 70 16.86 5.74 21.95
CA LEU A 70 16.53 5.93 20.54
C LEU A 70 16.91 7.35 20.09
N LEU A 71 16.45 8.35 20.83
CA LEU A 71 16.69 9.76 20.54
C LEU A 71 18.16 10.14 20.77
N ALA A 72 18.82 9.61 21.79
CA ALA A 72 20.25 9.84 22.00
C ALA A 72 21.11 9.33 20.83
N ALA A 73 20.73 8.20 20.23
CA ALA A 73 21.43 7.65 19.06
C ALA A 73 21.10 8.42 17.77
N ALA A 74 19.83 8.75 17.54
CA ALA A 74 19.39 9.45 16.33
C ALA A 74 19.77 10.93 16.32
N CYS A 75 19.82 11.57 17.49
CA CYS A 75 19.97 13.00 17.66
C CYS A 75 20.98 13.30 18.80
N PRO A 76 22.26 12.97 18.62
CA PRO A 76 23.27 13.15 19.67
C PRO A 76 23.47 14.62 20.09
N ALA A 77 23.18 15.55 19.18
CA ALA A 77 23.21 17.00 19.46
C ALA A 77 21.87 17.55 20.01
N GLY A 78 20.90 16.69 20.28
CA GLY A 78 19.53 17.07 20.64
C GLY A 78 18.65 17.38 19.43
N THR A 79 17.41 17.78 19.70
CA THR A 79 16.38 18.12 18.71
C THR A 79 15.87 19.54 18.96
N VAL A 80 15.57 20.26 17.87
CA VAL A 80 14.92 21.59 17.92
C VAL A 80 13.40 21.47 17.99
N ILE A 81 12.87 20.29 17.63
CA ILE A 81 11.44 19.95 17.66
C ILE A 81 11.12 19.28 19.00
N PRO A 82 9.93 19.51 19.58
CA PRO A 82 9.40 18.69 20.67
C PRO A 82 9.54 17.19 20.37
N SER A 83 10.12 16.44 21.31
CA SER A 83 10.47 15.04 21.13
C SER A 83 9.26 14.15 20.85
N ASP A 84 8.10 14.48 21.40
CA ASP A 84 6.82 13.79 21.17
C ASP A 84 6.33 13.93 19.72
N LEU A 85 6.43 15.13 19.13
CA LEU A 85 6.07 15.36 17.73
C LEU A 85 7.05 14.67 16.78
N LEU A 86 8.35 14.76 17.06
CA LEU A 86 9.41 14.09 16.29
C LEU A 86 9.21 12.58 16.29
N LEU A 87 9.01 12.00 17.48
CA LEU A 87 8.84 10.56 17.67
C LEU A 87 7.54 10.07 17.05
N GLY A 88 6.42 10.79 17.23
CA GLY A 88 5.15 10.45 16.61
C GLY A 88 5.22 10.43 15.08
N ALA A 89 5.84 11.44 14.47
CA ALA A 89 6.04 11.47 13.02
C ALA A 89 6.95 10.32 12.52
N ALA A 90 8.05 10.06 13.24
CA ALA A 90 8.96 8.96 12.91
C ALA A 90 8.29 7.58 13.04
N CYS A 91 7.52 7.35 14.11
CA CYS A 91 6.75 6.12 14.30
C CYS A 91 5.67 5.95 13.22
N SER A 92 5.00 7.03 12.81
CA SER A 92 4.03 6.99 11.70
C SER A 92 4.69 6.52 10.38
N MET A 93 5.86 7.09 10.06
CA MET A 93 6.64 6.67 8.88
C MET A 93 7.08 5.22 8.97
N ALA A 94 7.67 4.81 10.11
CA ALA A 94 8.14 3.45 10.31
C ALA A 94 7.01 2.40 10.26
N ASP A 95 5.84 2.70 10.83
CA ASP A 95 4.66 1.81 10.77
C ASP A 95 4.19 1.60 9.32
N ARG A 96 4.16 2.67 8.51
CA ARG A 96 3.84 2.56 7.07
C ARG A 96 4.84 1.69 6.31
N GLU A 97 6.13 1.77 6.65
CA GLU A 97 7.17 0.93 6.04
C GLU A 97 7.05 -0.53 6.45
N ILE A 98 6.83 -0.80 7.74
CA ILE A 98 6.59 -2.15 8.26
C ILE A 98 5.35 -2.76 7.58
N ALA A 99 4.27 -1.99 7.48
CA ALA A 99 3.05 -2.43 6.80
C ALA A 99 3.29 -2.74 5.32
N ALA A 100 4.05 -1.89 4.62
CA ALA A 100 4.40 -2.10 3.22
C ALA A 100 5.27 -3.34 3.00
N GLU A 101 6.24 -3.59 3.89
CA GLU A 101 7.09 -4.80 3.83
C GLU A 101 6.27 -6.07 4.07
N ARG A 102 5.42 -6.06 5.11
CA ARG A 102 4.53 -7.19 5.41
C ARG A 102 3.60 -7.49 4.24
N GLU A 103 3.04 -6.46 3.63
CA GLU A 103 2.19 -6.61 2.45
C GLU A 103 2.96 -7.15 1.24
N ARG A 104 4.22 -6.77 1.06
CA ARG A 104 5.09 -7.33 0.01
C ARG A 104 5.33 -8.82 0.25
N HIS A 105 5.72 -9.21 1.46
CA HIS A 105 5.93 -10.62 1.81
C HIS A 105 4.65 -11.43 1.63
N ARG A 106 3.51 -10.95 2.14
CA ARG A 106 2.20 -11.59 1.96
C ARG A 106 1.87 -11.83 0.49
N ARG A 107 2.13 -10.85 -0.39
CA ARG A 107 1.90 -11.00 -1.83
C ARG A 107 2.80 -12.06 -2.46
N VAL A 108 4.08 -12.10 -2.09
CA VAL A 108 5.01 -13.13 -2.56
C VAL A 108 4.50 -14.52 -2.15
N GLU A 109 4.18 -14.71 -0.87
CA GLU A 109 3.67 -15.97 -0.33
C GLU A 109 2.39 -16.44 -1.04
N ILE A 110 1.43 -15.51 -1.27
CA ILE A 110 0.19 -15.81 -1.97
C ILE A 110 0.43 -16.21 -3.42
N VAL A 111 1.34 -15.53 -4.12
CA VAL A 111 1.70 -15.86 -5.51
C VAL A 111 2.39 -17.21 -5.59
N GLU A 112 3.33 -17.49 -4.69
CA GLU A 112 4.04 -18.78 -4.63
C GLU A 112 3.09 -19.93 -4.31
N ALA A 113 2.21 -19.76 -3.32
CA ALA A 113 1.21 -20.75 -2.96
C ALA A 113 0.23 -21.02 -4.11
N ALA A 114 -0.24 -19.97 -4.80
CA ALA A 114 -1.13 -20.11 -5.95
C ALA A 114 -0.46 -20.84 -7.13
N ARG A 115 0.82 -20.54 -7.39
CA ARG A 115 1.62 -21.28 -8.39
C ARG A 115 1.80 -22.74 -8.02
N ALA A 116 2.14 -23.04 -6.76
CA ALA A 116 2.28 -24.41 -6.27
C ALA A 116 0.96 -25.20 -6.36
N ALA A 117 -0.18 -24.53 -6.20
CA ALA A 117 -1.51 -25.10 -6.34
C ALA A 117 -1.99 -25.20 -7.82
N GLY A 118 -1.17 -24.80 -8.79
CA GLY A 118 -1.54 -24.85 -10.22
C GLY A 118 -2.65 -23.85 -10.60
N GLN A 119 -2.84 -22.78 -9.83
CA GLN A 119 -3.83 -21.76 -10.16
C GLN A 119 -3.38 -20.94 -11.38
N VAL A 120 -4.35 -20.47 -12.16
CA VAL A 120 -4.11 -19.58 -13.31
C VAL A 120 -4.16 -18.11 -12.89
N TRP A 121 -5.00 -17.81 -11.89
CA TRP A 121 -5.17 -16.48 -11.33
C TRP A 121 -5.12 -16.51 -9.82
N VAL A 122 -4.63 -15.41 -9.25
CA VAL A 122 -4.63 -15.18 -7.81
C VAL A 122 -5.12 -13.78 -7.50
N VAL A 123 -5.94 -13.64 -6.46
CA VAL A 123 -6.38 -12.34 -5.96
C VAL A 123 -5.35 -11.81 -4.96
N LEU A 124 -4.72 -10.69 -5.29
CA LEU A 124 -3.74 -10.04 -4.43
C LEU A 124 -4.42 -9.16 -3.38
N SER A 125 -5.53 -8.51 -3.72
CA SER A 125 -6.24 -7.61 -2.81
C SER A 125 -7.71 -7.48 -3.20
N GLY A 126 -8.56 -7.16 -2.23
CA GLY A 126 -10.00 -7.06 -2.41
C GLY A 126 -10.73 -8.41 -2.31
N PRO A 127 -12.02 -8.45 -2.64
CA PRO A 127 -12.82 -9.67 -2.56
C PRO A 127 -12.42 -10.69 -3.62
N GLU A 128 -12.63 -11.97 -3.31
CA GLU A 128 -12.31 -13.09 -4.21
C GLU A 128 -13.05 -12.96 -5.55
N LYS A 129 -14.35 -12.70 -5.48
CA LYS A 129 -15.24 -12.56 -6.63
C LYS A 129 -15.37 -11.09 -7.04
N PRO A 130 -15.30 -10.77 -8.34
CA PRO A 130 -15.43 -9.40 -8.81
C PRO A 130 -16.81 -8.79 -8.55
N GLU A 131 -17.88 -9.60 -8.52
CA GLU A 131 -19.25 -9.15 -8.25
C GLU A 131 -19.43 -8.63 -6.82
N ALA A 132 -18.51 -8.94 -5.91
CA ALA A 132 -18.54 -8.45 -4.54
C ALA A 132 -17.89 -7.06 -4.39
N VAL A 133 -17.24 -6.54 -5.44
CA VAL A 133 -16.67 -5.18 -5.43
C VAL A 133 -17.80 -4.18 -5.61
N THR A 134 -18.24 -3.58 -4.50
CA THR A 134 -19.30 -2.55 -4.47
C THR A 134 -18.72 -1.17 -4.17
N GLU A 135 -17.63 -1.13 -3.42
CA GLU A 135 -16.81 0.04 -3.12
C GLU A 135 -15.35 -0.42 -3.00
N GLY A 136 -14.41 0.42 -3.44
CA GLY A 136 -12.98 0.15 -3.40
C GLY A 136 -12.51 -0.63 -4.63
N ARG A 137 -11.55 -1.54 -4.45
CA ARG A 137 -10.88 -2.24 -5.55
C ARG A 137 -10.62 -3.71 -5.29
N ARG A 138 -10.46 -4.44 -6.38
CA ARG A 138 -9.94 -5.81 -6.43
C ARG A 138 -8.77 -5.87 -7.39
N ILE A 139 -7.67 -6.48 -6.96
CA ILE A 139 -6.47 -6.67 -7.78
C ILE A 139 -6.24 -8.16 -7.94
N ALA A 140 -6.24 -8.66 -9.17
CA ALA A 140 -5.92 -10.05 -9.50
C ALA A 140 -4.72 -10.12 -10.44
N LEU A 141 -3.92 -11.17 -10.30
CA LEU A 141 -2.74 -11.45 -11.12
C LEU A 141 -2.96 -12.72 -11.94
N HIS A 142 -2.76 -12.64 -13.24
CA HIS A 142 -2.65 -13.80 -14.12
C HIS A 142 -1.24 -14.37 -14.02
N LEU A 143 -1.09 -15.55 -13.41
CA LEU A 143 0.21 -16.12 -13.07
C LEU A 143 1.09 -16.45 -14.29
N PRO A 144 0.56 -16.99 -15.41
CA PRO A 144 1.37 -17.28 -16.60
C PRO A 144 1.95 -16.03 -17.26
N SER A 145 1.14 -14.97 -17.42
CA SER A 145 1.54 -13.77 -18.17
C SER A 145 2.17 -12.67 -17.30
N GLY A 146 1.95 -12.70 -15.97
CA GLY A 146 2.27 -11.58 -15.09
C GLY A 146 1.32 -10.39 -15.19
N THR A 147 0.25 -10.47 -15.99
CA THR A 147 -0.73 -9.39 -16.18
C THR A 147 -1.56 -9.15 -14.91
N LEU A 148 -1.62 -7.92 -14.45
CA LEU A 148 -2.49 -7.48 -13.37
C LEU A 148 -3.81 -6.94 -13.94
N LEU A 149 -4.90 -7.32 -13.29
CA LEU A 149 -6.25 -6.86 -13.57
C LEU A 149 -6.82 -6.23 -12.31
N GLU A 150 -6.93 -4.90 -12.30
CA GLU A 150 -7.52 -4.12 -11.23
C GLU A 150 -8.94 -3.69 -11.62
N ALA A 151 -9.90 -4.01 -10.77
CA ALA A 151 -11.30 -3.65 -10.94
C ALA A 151 -11.69 -2.73 -9.77
N THR A 152 -12.10 -1.51 -10.08
CA THR A 152 -12.45 -0.47 -9.10
C THR A 152 -13.93 -0.12 -9.20
N ALA A 153 -14.57 0.07 -8.05
CA ALA A 153 -15.89 0.68 -7.91
C ALA A 153 -15.78 1.85 -6.92
N ASP A 154 -16.06 3.05 -7.39
CA ASP A 154 -16.17 4.28 -6.60
C ASP A 154 -17.53 4.93 -6.87
N PRO A 155 -18.55 4.61 -6.04
CA PRO A 155 -19.89 5.18 -6.17
C PRO A 155 -19.94 6.71 -6.03
N TRP A 156 -18.88 7.32 -5.50
CA TRP A 156 -18.82 8.74 -5.16
C TRP A 156 -18.02 9.55 -6.19
N SER A 157 -17.55 8.93 -7.27
CA SER A 157 -16.69 9.59 -8.27
C SER A 157 -17.37 10.74 -9.03
N GLY A 158 -18.71 10.84 -8.96
CA GLY A 158 -19.50 11.87 -9.64
C GLY A 158 -19.53 11.73 -11.17
N GLY A 159 -18.95 10.66 -11.72
CA GLY A 159 -18.87 10.34 -13.15
C GLY A 159 -19.05 8.84 -13.37
N ASP A 160 -18.16 8.22 -14.16
CA ASP A 160 -18.12 6.76 -14.32
C ASP A 160 -17.63 6.11 -13.02
N PRO A 161 -18.49 5.39 -12.27
CA PRO A 161 -18.12 4.87 -10.96
C PRO A 161 -17.31 3.57 -11.05
N TYR A 162 -17.20 2.97 -12.24
CA TYR A 162 -16.49 1.71 -12.42
C TYR A 162 -15.29 1.87 -13.34
N ARG A 163 -14.17 1.25 -12.97
CA ARG A 163 -12.94 1.25 -13.78
C ARG A 163 -12.31 -0.13 -13.83
N ILE A 164 -11.70 -0.46 -14.97
CA ILE A 164 -10.80 -1.60 -15.13
C ILE A 164 -9.45 -1.06 -15.58
N ASP A 165 -8.40 -1.43 -14.87
CA ASP A 165 -7.01 -1.16 -15.23
C ASP A 165 -6.33 -2.52 -15.49
N VAL A 166 -5.76 -2.69 -16.69
CA VAL A 166 -5.00 -3.88 -17.09
C VAL A 166 -3.54 -3.47 -17.20
N ALA A 167 -2.69 -3.97 -16.30
CA ALA A 167 -1.25 -3.71 -16.35
C ALA A 167 -0.52 -4.95 -16.88
N ILE A 168 0.05 -4.83 -18.08
CA ILE A 168 0.78 -5.91 -18.75
C ILE A 168 2.26 -5.68 -18.51
N SER A 169 2.96 -6.70 -18.02
CA SER A 169 4.40 -6.61 -17.79
C SER A 169 5.14 -6.62 -19.13
N ALA A 170 5.79 -5.51 -19.49
CA ALA A 170 6.62 -5.45 -20.69
C ALA A 170 8.04 -5.99 -20.42
N ALA A 171 8.74 -6.36 -21.49
CA ALA A 171 10.10 -6.90 -21.43
C ALA A 171 11.14 -5.88 -20.90
N ASP A 172 10.87 -4.58 -21.02
CA ASP A 172 11.73 -3.50 -20.52
C ASP A 172 11.52 -3.18 -19.03
N GLY A 173 10.64 -3.95 -18.35
CA GLY A 173 10.32 -3.79 -16.94
C GLY A 173 9.34 -2.65 -16.63
N ARG A 174 8.79 -1.96 -17.65
CA ARG A 174 7.76 -0.93 -17.46
C ARG A 174 6.40 -1.49 -17.84
N PRO A 175 5.44 -1.59 -16.91
CA PRO A 175 4.13 -2.11 -17.26
C PRO A 175 3.38 -1.13 -18.16
N THR A 176 2.79 -1.63 -19.24
CA THR A 176 1.81 -0.89 -20.01
C THR A 176 0.47 -1.02 -19.30
N VAL A 177 -0.11 0.11 -18.91
CA VAL A 177 -1.43 0.15 -18.26
C VAL A 177 -2.47 0.60 -19.27
N VAL A 178 -3.51 -0.21 -19.42
CA VAL A 178 -4.70 0.16 -20.20
C VAL A 178 -5.88 0.31 -19.27
N SER A 179 -6.51 1.48 -19.32
CA SER A 179 -7.61 1.85 -18.43
C SER A 179 -8.90 2.04 -19.22
N ARG A 180 -10.01 1.54 -18.67
CA ARG A 180 -11.36 1.76 -19.22
C ARG A 180 -12.35 2.03 -18.10
N ALA A 181 -13.15 3.09 -18.26
CA ALA A 181 -14.19 3.48 -17.34
C ALA A 181 -15.59 3.05 -17.85
N PHE A 182 -16.53 2.86 -16.93
CA PHE A 182 -17.88 2.42 -17.20
C PHE A 182 -18.87 3.10 -16.26
N GLY A 183 -19.98 3.59 -16.82
CA GLY A 183 -21.12 4.12 -16.06
C GLY A 183 -22.00 3.04 -15.41
N ASP A 184 -21.99 1.82 -15.96
CA ASP A 184 -22.88 0.73 -15.55
C ASP A 184 -22.12 -0.49 -15.00
N ARG A 185 -22.66 -1.08 -13.92
CA ARG A 185 -22.07 -2.23 -13.22
C ARG A 185 -22.09 -3.50 -14.06
N THR A 186 -23.16 -3.71 -14.83
CA THR A 186 -23.35 -4.92 -15.63
C THR A 186 -22.36 -4.93 -16.78
N ASP A 187 -22.20 -3.79 -17.46
CA ASP A 187 -21.22 -3.62 -18.54
C ASP A 187 -19.80 -3.78 -18.02
N TRP A 188 -19.49 -3.19 -16.86
CA TRP A 188 -18.21 -3.36 -16.19
C TRP A 188 -17.89 -4.83 -15.86
N LEU A 189 -18.84 -5.57 -15.26
CA LEU A 189 -18.65 -7.00 -14.97
C LEU A 189 -18.57 -7.87 -16.23
N ALA A 190 -19.26 -7.47 -17.31
CA ALA A 190 -19.14 -8.13 -18.61
C ALA A 190 -17.75 -7.90 -19.22
N ALA A 191 -17.27 -6.66 -19.20
CA ALA A 191 -15.93 -6.30 -19.68
C ALA A 191 -14.83 -7.01 -18.88
N LEU A 192 -14.97 -7.10 -17.56
CA LEU A 192 -14.00 -7.80 -16.73
C LEU A 192 -13.88 -9.28 -17.07
N ARG A 193 -15.01 -9.95 -17.36
CA ARG A 193 -15.03 -11.35 -17.82
C ARG A 193 -14.36 -11.50 -19.18
N ARG A 194 -14.56 -10.55 -20.09
CA ARG A 194 -13.89 -10.53 -21.40
C ARG A 194 -12.38 -10.37 -21.25
N TYR A 195 -11.92 -9.34 -20.55
CA TYR A 195 -10.48 -9.14 -20.30
C TYR A 195 -9.82 -10.38 -19.71
N ARG A 196 -10.47 -11.04 -18.75
CA ARG A 196 -9.94 -12.27 -18.17
C ARG A 196 -9.81 -13.39 -19.23
N ALA A 197 -10.84 -13.60 -20.04
CA ALA A 197 -10.82 -14.60 -21.11
C ALA A 197 -9.74 -14.28 -22.16
N ASP A 198 -9.60 -13.01 -22.54
CA ASP A 198 -8.61 -12.57 -23.53
C ASP A 198 -7.18 -12.79 -23.02
N ILE A 199 -6.92 -12.47 -21.74
CA ILE A 199 -5.62 -12.69 -21.07
C ILE A 199 -5.30 -14.19 -20.95
N GLU A 200 -6.31 -15.03 -20.67
CA GLU A 200 -6.13 -16.49 -20.64
C GLU A 200 -5.87 -17.07 -22.03
N ALA A 201 -6.49 -16.51 -23.08
CA ALA A 201 -6.31 -16.91 -24.47
C ALA A 201 -4.95 -16.47 -25.06
N ALA A 202 -4.41 -15.35 -24.58
CA ALA A 202 -3.14 -14.79 -25.04
C ALA A 202 -2.15 -14.57 -23.88
N PRO A 203 -1.59 -15.64 -23.29
CA PRO A 203 -0.79 -15.57 -22.06
C PRO A 203 0.61 -14.97 -22.24
N THR A 204 1.06 -14.69 -23.47
CA THR A 204 2.38 -14.10 -23.73
C THR A 204 2.38 -12.58 -23.57
N PRO A 205 3.39 -11.99 -22.91
CA PRO A 205 3.49 -10.54 -22.68
C PRO A 205 3.59 -9.69 -23.96
N ASP A 206 3.87 -10.30 -25.12
CA ASP A 206 3.92 -9.65 -26.44
C ASP A 206 2.58 -9.61 -27.18
N ALA A 207 1.52 -10.21 -26.63
CA ALA A 207 0.20 -10.14 -27.24
C ALA A 207 -0.39 -8.74 -27.00
N VAL A 208 -0.35 -7.91 -28.03
CA VAL A 208 -1.15 -6.68 -28.07
C VAL A 208 -2.60 -7.08 -27.85
N LEU A 209 -3.15 -6.75 -26.68
CA LEU A 209 -4.60 -6.79 -26.46
C LEU A 209 -5.19 -5.76 -27.43
N GLU A 210 -5.69 -6.21 -28.57
CA GLU A 210 -6.58 -5.40 -29.41
C GLU A 210 -7.89 -5.27 -28.65
N ILE A 211 -8.05 -4.14 -27.95
CA ILE A 211 -9.27 -3.80 -27.23
C ILE A 211 -10.24 -3.18 -28.24
N PRO A 212 -11.43 -3.78 -28.47
CA PRO A 212 -12.48 -3.17 -29.28
C PRO A 212 -13.19 -2.01 -28.56
#